data_AF-A0A397FHG3-F1
#
_entry.id   AF-A0A397FHG3-F1
#
_cell.length_a   1.000
_cell.length_b   1.000
_cell.length_c   1.000
_cell.angle_alpha   90.00
_cell.angle_beta   90.00
_cell.angle_gamma   90.00
#
_symmetry.space_group_name_H-M   'P 1'
#
loop_
_entity.id
_entity.type
_entity.pdbx_description
1 polymer ?
#
loop_
_entity_poly.entity_id
_entity_poly.type
_entity_poly.pdbx_seq_one_letter_code
_entity_poly.pdbx_strand_id
1 'polypeptide(L)'
;PVDVLKTIIEYKVLDFNARYLSTPFVKARSAFYDMVIEGLKELPSRATICRYQVETSIGELLGTYYPKEVWTADIAACAELLVLALKAAFKTGLESAGWLDDATRTNFQPPRAPHPLREILNLTPAAALYPSLTEHHLPTTLKVSQPPHTSQD
;
A
#
# COMPACT_ATOMS: atom_id res chain seq x y z
N PRO A 1 22.17 -13.51 -26.51
CA PRO A 1 21.58 -14.45 -27.51
C PRO A 1 20.07 -14.56 -27.31
N VAL A 2 19.29 -14.73 -28.39
CA VAL A 2 17.82 -14.73 -28.33
C VAL A 2 17.27 -15.80 -27.38
N ASP A 3 17.89 -16.98 -27.31
CA ASP A 3 17.40 -18.08 -26.47
C ASP A 3 17.53 -17.78 -24.98
N VAL A 4 18.57 -17.05 -24.56
CA VAL A 4 18.71 -16.59 -23.17
C VAL A 4 17.57 -15.63 -22.79
N LEU A 5 17.18 -14.74 -23.71
CA LEU A 5 16.06 -13.83 -23.48
C LEU A 5 14.74 -14.58 -23.37
N LYS A 6 14.51 -15.60 -24.21
CA LYS A 6 13.32 -16.46 -24.11
C LYS A 6 13.24 -17.13 -22.74
N THR A 7 14.32 -17.76 -22.28
CA THR A 7 14.38 -18.40 -20.95
C THR A 7 14.10 -17.41 -19.82
N ILE A 8 14.65 -16.19 -19.88
CA ILE A 8 14.40 -15.17 -18.86
C ILE A 8 12.93 -14.72 -18.88
N ILE A 9 12.34 -14.51 -20.06
CA ILE A 9 10.93 -14.10 -20.17
C ILE A 9 10.00 -15.21 -19.65
N GLU A 10 10.23 -16.45 -20.05
CA GLU A 10 9.47 -17.62 -19.56
C GLU A 10 9.53 -17.70 -18.04
N TYR A 11 10.74 -17.61 -17.47
CA TYR A 11 10.92 -17.59 -16.02
C TYR A 11 10.18 -16.43 -15.37
N LYS A 12 10.31 -15.20 -15.88
CA LYS A 12 9.65 -14.02 -15.30
C LYS A 12 8.12 -14.13 -15.32
N VAL A 13 7.55 -14.66 -16.40
CA VAL A 13 6.10 -14.89 -16.49
C VAL A 13 5.66 -15.94 -15.47
N LEU A 14 6.40 -17.05 -15.34
CA LEU A 14 6.10 -18.09 -14.35
C LEU A 14 6.26 -17.57 -12.92
N ASP A 15 7.33 -16.84 -12.61
CA ASP A 15 7.61 -16.29 -11.27
C ASP A 15 6.56 -15.27 -10.84
N PHE A 16 6.17 -14.38 -11.76
CA PHE A 16 5.11 -13.41 -11.53
C PHE A 16 3.76 -14.08 -11.22
N ASN A 17 3.43 -15.15 -11.95
CA ASN A 17 2.16 -15.85 -11.79
C ASN A 17 2.20 -16.97 -10.72
N ALA A 18 3.36 -17.31 -10.17
CA ALA A 18 3.54 -18.53 -9.37
C ALA A 18 2.64 -18.60 -8.12
N ARG A 19 2.25 -17.47 -7.52
CA ARG A 19 1.28 -17.42 -6.40
C ARG A 19 -0.14 -17.89 -6.80
N TYR A 20 -0.44 -17.94 -8.09
CA TYR A 20 -1.76 -18.26 -8.65
C TYR A 20 -1.80 -19.58 -9.42
N LEU A 21 -0.67 -20.29 -9.49
CA LEU A 21 -0.55 -21.58 -10.17
C LEU A 21 -0.71 -22.74 -9.16
N SER A 22 -0.37 -23.95 -9.58
CA SER A 22 -0.41 -25.14 -8.74
C SER A 22 0.56 -25.07 -7.56
N THR A 23 0.32 -25.90 -6.54
CA THR A 23 1.10 -25.93 -5.29
C THR A 23 2.63 -25.97 -5.48
N PRO A 24 3.21 -26.70 -6.47
CA PRO A 24 4.65 -26.68 -6.71
C PRO A 24 5.21 -25.28 -7.03
N PHE A 25 4.50 -24.48 -7.83
CA PHE A 25 4.94 -23.12 -8.18
C PHE A 25 4.86 -22.20 -6.98
N VAL A 26 3.76 -22.26 -6.22
CA VAL A 26 3.60 -21.49 -4.98
C VAL A 26 4.74 -21.80 -4.02
N LYS A 27 5.01 -23.09 -3.76
CA LYS A 27 6.09 -23.52 -2.86
C LYS A 27 7.47 -23.07 -3.35
N ALA A 28 7.77 -23.22 -4.63
CA ALA A 28 9.07 -22.83 -5.19
C ALA A 28 9.31 -21.33 -5.05
N ARG A 29 8.32 -20.51 -5.39
CA ARG A 29 8.41 -19.05 -5.24
C ARG A 29 8.53 -18.65 -3.76
N SER A 30 7.68 -19.20 -2.89
CA SER A 30 7.68 -18.88 -1.47
C SER A 30 8.96 -19.34 -0.75
N ALA A 31 9.57 -20.44 -1.17
CA ALA A 31 10.83 -20.91 -0.61
C ALA A 31 11.97 -19.88 -0.74
N PHE A 32 11.91 -19.01 -1.75
CA PHE A 32 12.86 -17.93 -1.92
C PHE A 32 12.34 -16.60 -1.36
N TYR A 33 11.26 -16.05 -1.91
CA TYR A 33 10.81 -14.71 -1.53
C TYR A 33 10.28 -14.66 -0.09
N ASP A 34 9.48 -15.64 0.30
CA ASP A 34 8.77 -15.57 1.57
C ASP A 34 9.68 -16.12 2.70
N MET A 35 10.42 -17.21 2.48
CA MET A 35 11.29 -17.81 3.52
C MET A 35 12.67 -17.15 3.63
N VAL A 36 13.32 -16.80 2.50
CA VAL A 36 14.70 -16.29 2.50
C VAL A 36 14.71 -14.77 2.57
N ILE A 37 13.93 -14.09 1.72
CA ILE A 37 13.94 -12.62 1.65
C ILE A 37 13.11 -12.00 2.78
N GLU A 38 11.88 -12.46 2.97
CA GLU A 38 10.98 -11.96 4.02
C GLU A 38 11.24 -12.62 5.40
N GLY A 39 11.98 -13.74 5.44
CA GLY A 39 12.35 -14.43 6.69
C GLY A 39 11.18 -15.13 7.39
N LEU A 40 10.12 -15.48 6.65
CA LEU A 40 8.98 -16.20 7.22
C LEU A 40 9.38 -17.61 7.64
N LYS A 41 8.80 -18.09 8.74
CA LYS A 41 9.04 -19.45 9.27
C LYS A 41 8.12 -20.49 8.64
N GLU A 42 6.98 -20.05 8.10
CA GLU A 42 5.94 -20.91 7.55
C GLU A 42 5.37 -20.31 6.27
N LEU A 43 4.98 -21.18 5.34
CA LEU A 43 4.37 -20.77 4.08
C LEU A 43 3.10 -19.96 4.33
N PRO A 44 2.90 -18.84 3.60
CA PRO A 44 1.68 -18.06 3.75
C PRO A 44 0.46 -18.91 3.40
N SER A 45 -0.56 -18.83 4.25
CA SER A 45 -1.83 -19.51 3.98
C SER A 45 -2.49 -18.95 2.73
N ARG A 46 -3.36 -19.74 2.08
CA ARG A 46 -4.13 -19.27 0.91
C ARG A 46 -4.93 -18.00 1.20
N ALA A 47 -5.50 -17.90 2.40
CA ALA A 47 -6.21 -16.70 2.84
C ALA A 47 -5.30 -15.46 2.88
N THR A 48 -4.04 -15.62 3.32
CA THR A 48 -3.05 -14.53 3.34
C THR A 48 -2.70 -14.08 1.92
N ILE A 49 -2.48 -15.03 1.01
CA ILE A 49 -2.21 -14.74 -0.42
C ILE A 49 -3.39 -13.99 -1.05
N CYS A 50 -4.63 -14.47 -0.84
CA CYS A 50 -5.82 -13.82 -1.38
C CYS A 50 -6.03 -12.40 -0.82
N ARG A 51 -5.79 -12.20 0.49
CA ARG A 51 -5.89 -10.88 1.11
C ARG A 51 -4.89 -9.89 0.50
N TYR A 52 -3.63 -10.29 0.34
CA TYR A 52 -2.61 -9.47 -0.31
C TYR A 52 -2.98 -9.14 -1.76
N GLN A 53 -3.54 -10.10 -2.51
CA GLN A 53 -3.99 -9.86 -3.88
C GLN A 53 -5.12 -8.82 -3.93
N VAL A 54 -6.09 -8.93 -3.03
CA VAL A 54 -7.21 -7.97 -2.95
C VAL A 54 -6.70 -6.58 -2.58
N GLU A 55 -5.81 -6.49 -1.59
CA GLU A 55 -5.17 -5.24 -1.18
C GLU A 55 -4.38 -4.59 -2.32
N THR A 56 -3.59 -5.36 -3.07
CA THR A 56 -2.79 -4.83 -4.19
C THR A 56 -3.61 -4.49 -5.43
N SER A 57 -4.77 -5.14 -5.63
CA SER A 57 -5.61 -4.91 -6.81
C SER A 57 -6.63 -3.78 -6.60
N ILE A 58 -7.24 -3.71 -5.41
CA ILE A 58 -8.36 -2.82 -5.08
C ILE A 58 -8.28 -2.27 -3.64
N GLY A 59 -7.08 -2.20 -3.06
CA GLY A 59 -6.90 -1.78 -1.66
C GLY A 59 -7.36 -0.37 -1.37
N GLU A 60 -7.20 0.57 -2.31
CA GLU A 60 -7.70 1.94 -2.15
C GLU A 60 -9.23 1.97 -2.10
N LEU A 61 -9.91 1.17 -2.94
CA LEU A 61 -11.36 1.02 -2.91
C LEU A 61 -11.82 0.51 -1.54
N LEU A 62 -11.18 -0.56 -1.04
CA LEU A 62 -11.47 -1.08 0.31
C LEU A 62 -11.13 -0.06 1.41
N GLY A 63 -10.06 0.72 1.23
CA GLY A 63 -9.64 1.78 2.13
C GLY A 63 -10.65 2.91 2.27
N THR A 64 -11.56 3.09 1.30
CA THR A 64 -12.70 4.03 1.43
C THR A 64 -13.91 3.44 2.17
N TYR A 65 -14.03 2.10 2.21
CA TYR A 65 -15.14 1.41 2.86
C TYR A 65 -14.82 1.11 4.33
N TYR A 66 -13.65 0.55 4.61
CA TYR A 66 -13.28 0.07 5.93
C TYR A 66 -13.39 1.15 7.04
N PRO A 67 -12.91 2.40 6.86
CA PRO A 67 -13.10 3.44 7.87
C PRO A 67 -14.56 3.75 8.16
N LYS A 68 -15.49 3.60 7.21
CA LYS A 68 -16.92 3.86 7.47
C LYS A 68 -17.51 2.84 8.46
N GLU A 69 -16.96 1.63 8.49
CA GLU A 69 -17.42 0.53 9.34
C GLU A 69 -16.80 0.58 10.74
N VAL A 70 -15.51 0.97 10.84
CA VAL A 70 -14.77 0.86 12.12
C VAL A 70 -14.33 2.19 12.72
N TRP A 71 -14.31 3.29 11.95
CA TRP A 71 -13.79 4.58 12.42
C TRP A 71 -14.87 5.35 13.18
N THR A 72 -14.86 5.21 14.50
CA THR A 72 -15.78 5.91 15.40
C THR A 72 -15.31 7.34 15.70
N ALA A 73 -16.22 8.16 16.24
CA ALA A 73 -15.88 9.50 16.71
C ALA A 73 -14.80 9.48 17.82
N ASP A 74 -14.84 8.48 18.70
CA ASP A 74 -13.85 8.32 19.77
C ASP A 74 -12.45 8.01 19.21
N ILE A 75 -12.36 7.12 18.21
CA ILE A 75 -11.08 6.83 17.54
C ILE A 75 -10.54 8.09 16.86
N ALA A 76 -11.41 8.87 16.20
CA ALA A 76 -11.02 10.14 15.59
C ALA A 76 -10.46 11.12 16.62
N ALA A 77 -11.15 11.31 17.75
CA ALA A 77 -10.73 12.21 18.81
C ALA A 77 -9.40 11.77 19.45
N CYS A 78 -9.24 10.47 19.73
CA CYS A 78 -7.98 9.92 20.25
C CYS A 78 -6.81 10.15 19.28
N ALA A 79 -7.02 9.93 17.98
CA ALA A 79 -5.99 10.13 16.97
C ALA A 79 -5.63 11.62 16.82
N GLU A 80 -6.60 12.53 16.88
CA GLU A 80 -6.37 13.98 16.88
C GLU A 80 -5.56 14.44 18.10
N LEU A 81 -5.89 13.94 19.29
CA LEU A 81 -5.13 14.21 20.51
C LEU A 81 -3.68 13.73 20.40
N LEU A 82 -3.46 12.53 19.85
CA LEU A 82 -2.11 12.00 19.60
C LEU A 82 -1.31 12.92 18.65
N VAL A 83 -1.92 13.36 17.55
CA VAL A 83 -1.27 14.27 16.60
C VAL A 83 -0.91 15.60 17.25
N LEU A 84 -1.80 16.16 18.09
CA LEU A 84 -1.53 17.40 18.82
C LEU A 84 -0.38 17.22 19.83
N ALA A 85 -0.38 16.12 20.60
CA ALA A 85 0.68 15.81 21.54
C ALA A 85 2.04 15.63 20.85
N LEU A 86 2.08 14.92 19.72
CA LEU A 86 3.29 14.74 18.93
C LEU A 86 3.84 16.06 18.40
N LYS A 87 2.97 16.95 17.89
CA LYS A 87 3.40 18.29 17.44
C LYS A 87 3.97 19.13 18.59
N ALA A 88 3.34 19.10 19.75
CA ALA A 88 3.82 19.82 20.93
C ALA A 88 5.18 19.29 21.40
N ALA A 89 5.34 17.97 21.46
CA ALA A 89 6.61 17.34 21.79
C ALA A 89 7.71 17.67 20.78
N PHE A 90 7.40 17.62 19.48
CA PHE A 90 8.35 17.96 18.42
C PHE A 90 8.78 19.42 18.47
N LYS A 91 7.84 20.34 18.70
CA LYS A 91 8.14 21.76 18.92
C LYS A 91 9.09 21.96 20.11
N THR A 92 8.78 21.35 21.25
CA THR A 92 9.62 21.42 22.46
C THR A 92 11.03 20.86 22.21
N GLY A 93 11.11 19.72 21.51
CA GLY A 93 12.39 19.10 21.15
C GLY A 93 13.23 19.98 20.23
N LEU A 94 12.60 20.67 19.28
CA LEU A 94 13.30 21.59 18.38
C LEU A 94 13.77 22.87 19.10
N GLU A 95 12.95 23.41 20.00
CA GLU A 95 13.29 24.57 20.80
C GLU A 95 14.49 24.30 21.72
N SER A 96 14.59 23.09 22.26
CA SER A 96 15.68 22.66 23.16
C SER A 96 16.88 22.03 22.45
N ALA A 97 16.83 21.81 21.13
CA ALA A 97 17.91 21.19 20.38
C ALA A 97 19.14 22.10 20.29
N GLY A 98 20.17 21.80 21.08
CA GLY A 98 21.44 22.56 21.09
C GLY A 98 22.29 22.41 19.82
N TRP A 99 21.92 21.51 18.91
CA TRP A 99 22.58 21.34 17.61
C TRP A 99 21.96 22.21 16.50
N LEU A 100 20.77 22.80 16.73
CA LEU A 100 20.15 23.74 15.79
C LEU A 100 20.67 25.16 16.03
N ASP A 101 20.98 25.87 14.95
CA ASP A 101 21.24 27.30 14.99
C ASP A 101 19.92 28.10 15.09
N ASP A 102 20.03 29.34 15.58
CA ASP A 102 18.86 30.19 15.86
C ASP A 102 18.07 30.52 14.59
N ALA A 103 18.75 30.72 13.46
CA ALA A 103 18.08 31.01 12.19
C ALA A 103 17.18 29.86 11.74
N THR A 104 17.64 28.61 11.86
CA THR A 104 16.81 27.43 11.54
C THR A 104 15.66 27.27 12.55
N ARG A 105 15.90 27.55 13.83
CA ARG A 105 14.87 27.44 14.88
C ARG A 105 13.75 28.45 14.69
N THR A 106 14.08 29.69 14.31
CA THR A 106 13.10 30.75 14.03
C THR A 106 12.32 30.50 12.74
N ASN A 107 12.96 29.94 11.71
CA ASN A 107 12.30 29.66 10.43
C ASN A 107 11.46 28.38 10.43
N PHE A 108 11.60 27.53 11.44
CA PHE A 108 10.79 26.33 11.54
C PHE A 108 9.33 26.67 11.76
N GLN A 109 8.50 26.27 10.79
CA GLN A 109 7.06 26.21 10.97
C GLN A 109 6.71 24.75 11.26
N PRO A 110 5.99 24.46 12.37
CA PRO A 110 5.46 23.12 12.55
C PRO A 110 4.63 22.78 11.31
N PRO A 111 4.66 21.53 10.82
CA PRO A 111 3.84 21.12 9.70
C PRO A 111 2.41 21.63 9.94
N ARG A 112 1.89 22.40 8.98
CA ARG A 112 0.50 22.88 9.00
C ARG A 112 -0.35 21.66 9.37
N ALA A 113 -1.32 21.84 10.26
CA ALA A 113 -2.12 20.70 10.67
C ALA A 113 -2.56 19.97 9.41
N PRO A 114 -2.32 18.65 9.31
CA PRO A 114 -2.89 17.93 8.18
C PRO A 114 -4.38 18.26 8.20
N HIS A 115 -4.99 18.25 7.03
CA HIS A 115 -6.43 18.05 6.90
C HIS A 115 -6.91 17.15 8.06
N PRO A 116 -8.00 17.48 8.77
CA PRO A 116 -8.52 16.67 9.85
C PRO A 116 -8.37 15.20 9.48
N LEU A 117 -7.93 14.31 10.38
CA LEU A 117 -7.67 12.92 10.00
C LEU A 117 -8.86 12.29 9.25
N ARG A 118 -10.07 12.77 9.58
CA ARG A 118 -11.32 12.50 8.86
C ARG A 118 -11.32 12.86 7.36
N GLU A 119 -10.73 13.96 6.94
CA GLU A 119 -10.53 14.34 5.53
C GLU A 119 -9.46 13.48 4.84
N ILE A 120 -8.39 13.10 5.54
CA ILE A 120 -7.41 12.14 5.00
C ILE A 120 -8.04 10.77 4.82
N LEU A 121 -8.94 10.35 5.71
CA LEU A 121 -9.68 9.09 5.60
C LEU A 121 -10.78 9.15 4.54
N ASN A 122 -11.19 10.34 4.11
CA ASN A 122 -12.06 10.57 2.96
C ASN A 122 -11.22 10.72 1.67
N LEU A 123 -10.29 9.80 1.43
CA LEU A 123 -9.56 9.73 0.15
C LEU A 123 -10.56 9.71 -1.01
N THR A 124 -10.15 10.32 -2.13
CA THR A 124 -10.84 10.43 -3.42
C THR A 124 -11.93 9.37 -3.63
N PRO A 125 -13.15 9.72 -4.06
CA PRO A 125 -14.22 8.74 -4.27
C PRO A 125 -13.69 7.57 -5.09
N ALA A 126 -13.64 6.38 -4.50
CA ALA A 126 -13.02 5.21 -5.11
C ALA A 126 -13.59 4.88 -6.51
N ALA A 127 -14.80 5.33 -6.79
CA ALA A 127 -15.44 5.28 -8.11
C ALA A 127 -14.61 5.94 -9.23
N ALA A 128 -13.81 6.97 -8.93
CA ALA A 128 -12.95 7.63 -9.92
C ALA A 128 -11.66 6.84 -10.23
N LEU A 129 -11.17 6.04 -9.27
CA LEU A 129 -9.94 5.26 -9.40
C LEU A 129 -10.17 3.93 -10.12
N TYR A 130 -11.39 3.39 -10.08
CA TYR A 130 -11.72 2.09 -10.66
C TYR A 130 -12.96 2.12 -11.59
N PRO A 131 -12.97 2.96 -12.64
CA PRO A 131 -14.15 3.16 -13.50
C PRO A 131 -14.53 1.92 -14.33
N SER A 132 -13.60 0.97 -14.52
CA SER A 132 -13.78 -0.24 -15.33
C SER A 132 -14.17 -1.48 -14.51
N LEU A 133 -14.30 -1.37 -13.18
CA LEU A 133 -14.78 -2.45 -12.32
C LEU A 133 -16.31 -2.48 -12.28
N THR A 134 -16.95 -2.81 -13.40
CA THR A 134 -18.37 -3.19 -13.44
C THR A 134 -18.51 -4.71 -13.40
N GLU A 135 -19.59 -5.20 -12.79
CA GLU A 135 -19.83 -6.56 -12.24
C GLU A 135 -19.63 -7.79 -13.16
N HIS A 136 -19.18 -7.63 -14.40
CA HIS A 136 -18.98 -8.74 -15.32
C HIS A 136 -17.58 -8.75 -15.95
N HIS A 137 -16.90 -9.90 -15.80
CA HIS A 137 -15.62 -10.32 -16.39
C HIS A 137 -14.33 -10.04 -15.62
N LEU A 138 -14.00 -10.99 -14.74
CA LEU A 138 -12.66 -11.19 -14.20
C LEU A 138 -12.02 -12.47 -14.76
N PRO A 139 -10.91 -12.32 -15.51
CA PRO A 139 -9.63 -12.76 -15.00
C PRO A 139 -8.83 -11.50 -14.61
N THR A 140 -8.95 -11.10 -13.34
CA THR A 140 -8.46 -9.81 -12.78
C THR A 140 -6.94 -9.71 -12.75
N THR A 141 -6.22 -10.82 -12.66
CA THR A 141 -4.75 -10.79 -12.55
C THR A 141 -4.05 -10.22 -13.77
N LEU A 142 -4.59 -10.43 -14.99
CA LEU A 142 -4.00 -9.90 -16.22
C LEU A 142 -4.42 -8.45 -16.51
N LYS A 143 -5.67 -8.07 -16.22
CA LYS A 143 -6.16 -6.70 -16.46
C LYS A 143 -5.51 -5.65 -15.56
N VAL A 144 -5.26 -5.96 -14.30
CA VAL A 144 -4.65 -5.02 -13.33
C VAL A 144 -3.17 -4.74 -13.64
N SER A 145 -2.50 -5.63 -14.36
CA SER A 145 -1.07 -5.52 -14.68
C SER A 145 -0.79 -4.73 -15.96
N GLN A 146 -1.81 -4.24 -16.67
CA GLN A 146 -1.61 -3.44 -17.88
C GLN A 146 -1.42 -1.96 -17.49
N PRO A 147 -0.36 -1.27 -17.96
CA PRO A 147 -0.26 0.17 -17.78
C PRO A 147 -1.48 0.85 -18.44
N PRO A 148 -1.93 2.02 -17.92
CA PRO A 148 -3.06 2.72 -18.50
C PRO A 148 -2.77 2.95 -19.99
N HIS A 149 -3.64 2.40 -20.84
CA HIS A 149 -3.61 2.70 -22.25
C HIS A 149 -3.86 4.20 -22.39
N THR A 150 -2.81 4.98 -22.69
CA THR A 150 -2.97 6.28 -23.31
C THR A 150 -3.71 6.04 -24.62
N SER A 151 -5.00 6.38 -24.64
CA SER A 151 -5.75 6.53 -25.86
C SER A 151 -5.10 7.67 -26.64
N GLN A 152 -4.25 7.32 -27.61
CA GLN A 152 -4.10 8.14 -28.80
C GLN A 152 -5.25 7.71 -29.72
N ASP A 153 -6.28 8.53 -29.72
CA ASP A 153 -7.03 9.02 -30.88
C ASP A 153 -7.95 10.15 -30.42
#